data_AF-A0A8B6E7V3-F1
#
_entry.id   AF-A0A8B6E7V3-F1
#
_cell.length_a   1.000
_cell.length_b   1.000
_cell.length_c   1.000
_cell.angle_alpha   90.00
_cell.angle_beta   90.00
_cell.angle_gamma   90.00
#
_symmetry.space_group_name_H-M   'P 1'
#
loop_
_entity.id
_entity.type
_entity.pdbx_description
1 polymer ?
#
loop_
_entity_poly.entity_id
_entity_poly.type
_entity_poly.pdbx_seq_one_letter_code
_entity_poly.pdbx_strand_id
1 'polypeptide(L)'
;MEMLQNSVTIRLSNVTIAAFMSPLYDFFVDALANILKTEDRFLYVINIENDTDVKSQVLNVSVSVKKNDGSFYNAEYIQEQIYIHRVVLAELSTLE
;
A
#
# COMPACT_ATOMS: atom_id res chain seq x y z
N MET A 1 -17.62 -4.29 6.03
CA MET A 1 -16.84 -5.53 5.86
C MET A 1 -16.23 -5.64 4.46
N GLU A 2 -16.91 -5.13 3.43
CA GLU A 2 -16.41 -5.12 2.04
C GLU A 2 -15.01 -4.49 1.86
N MET A 3 -14.72 -3.40 2.57
CA MET A 3 -13.37 -2.82 2.61
C MET A 3 -12.32 -3.86 3.04
N LEU A 4 -12.47 -4.44 4.23
CA LEU A 4 -11.52 -5.42 4.78
C LEU A 4 -11.38 -6.67 3.90
N GLN A 5 -12.48 -7.14 3.29
CA GLN A 5 -12.48 -8.28 2.38
C GLN A 5 -11.69 -8.03 1.09
N ASN A 6 -11.60 -6.77 0.68
CA ASN A 6 -10.90 -6.33 -0.51
C ASN A 6 -9.60 -5.59 -0.15
N SER A 7 -8.93 -6.05 0.91
CA SER A 7 -7.66 -5.49 1.35
C SER A 7 -6.48 -6.30 0.82
N VAL A 8 -5.37 -5.61 0.55
CA VAL A 8 -4.10 -6.23 0.17
C VAL A 8 -3.01 -5.78 1.14
N THR A 9 -2.11 -6.69 1.50
CA THR A 9 -0.94 -6.36 2.33
C THR A 9 0.28 -6.18 1.44
N ILE A 10 0.88 -5.00 1.52
CA ILE A 10 2.12 -4.63 0.83
C ILE A 10 3.26 -4.75 1.84
N ARG A 11 4.34 -5.44 1.45
CA ARG A 11 5.50 -5.69 2.31
C ARG A 11 6.63 -4.76 1.91
N LEU A 12 7.01 -3.84 2.80
CA LEU A 12 8.09 -2.88 2.61
C LEU A 12 9.34 -3.37 3.34
N SER A 13 10.44 -3.58 2.62
CA SER A 13 11.69 -4.07 3.20
C SER A 13 12.51 -2.91 3.77
N ASN A 14 13.18 -3.13 4.90
CA ASN A 14 14.05 -2.17 5.58
C ASN A 14 13.37 -0.84 6.00
N VAL A 15 12.03 -0.82 6.09
CA VAL A 15 11.26 0.36 6.54
C VAL A 15 10.81 0.17 7.98
N THR A 16 10.97 1.19 8.83
CA THR A 16 10.38 1.18 10.20
C THR A 16 9.01 1.85 10.16
N ILE A 17 8.14 1.58 11.15
CA ILE A 17 6.89 2.33 11.31
C ILE A 17 7.15 3.84 11.39
N ALA A 18 8.16 4.27 12.15
CA ALA A 18 8.47 5.69 12.31
C ALA A 18 8.91 6.35 11.00
N ALA A 19 9.75 5.67 10.22
CA ALA A 19 10.16 6.13 8.90
C ALA A 19 8.97 6.15 7.92
N PHE A 20 8.09 5.14 7.98
CA PHE A 20 6.90 5.10 7.14
C PHE A 20 5.91 6.23 7.46
N MET A 21 5.73 6.57 8.74
CA MET A 21 4.88 7.69 9.19
C MET A 21 5.48 9.09 8.93
N SER A 22 6.64 9.16 8.28
CA SER A 22 7.22 10.41 7.77
C SER A 22 6.57 10.79 6.41
N PRO A 23 7.09 11.76 5.64
CA PRO A 23 6.59 12.04 4.28
C PRO A 23 6.51 10.81 3.36
N LEU A 24 7.20 9.72 3.70
CA LEU A 24 7.07 8.44 3.01
C LEU A 24 5.63 7.90 2.96
N TYR A 25 4.80 8.17 3.97
CA TYR A 25 3.38 7.79 3.94
C TYR A 25 2.65 8.46 2.77
N ASP A 26 2.85 9.77 2.61
CA ASP A 26 2.21 10.54 1.55
C ASP A 26 2.68 10.06 0.18
N PHE A 27 4.00 9.87 0.00
CA PHE A 27 4.54 9.31 -1.24
C PHE A 27 3.98 7.91 -1.57
N PHE A 28 3.82 7.07 -0.55
CA PHE A 28 3.25 5.74 -0.71
C PHE A 28 1.79 5.80 -1.18
N VAL A 29 0.98 6.68 -0.59
CA VAL A 29 -0.42 6.89 -0.99
C VAL A 29 -0.51 7.45 -2.40
N ASP A 30 0.24 8.51 -2.71
CA ASP A 30 0.26 9.16 -4.03
C ASP A 30 0.64 8.17 -5.14
N ALA A 31 1.63 7.31 -4.88
CA ALA A 31 2.07 6.32 -5.83
C ALA A 31 1.02 5.23 -6.09
N LEU A 32 0.38 4.73 -5.03
CA LEU A 32 -0.72 3.79 -5.18
C LEU A 32 -1.90 4.42 -5.91
N ALA A 33 -2.20 5.69 -5.65
CA ALA A 33 -3.26 6.42 -6.33
C ALA A 33 -2.97 6.52 -7.84
N ASN A 34 -1.72 6.85 -8.19
CA ASN A 34 -1.27 6.91 -9.56
C ASN A 34 -1.38 5.56 -10.28
N ILE A 35 -0.87 4.48 -9.66
CA ILE A 35 -0.90 3.11 -10.19
C ILE A 35 -2.33 2.64 -10.43
N LEU A 36 -3.22 2.90 -9.48
CA LEU A 36 -4.61 2.45 -9.53
C LEU A 36 -5.52 3.44 -10.26
N LYS A 37 -4.97 4.56 -10.73
CA LYS A 37 -5.69 5.65 -11.41
C LYS A 37 -6.91 6.11 -10.61
N THR A 38 -6.70 6.33 -9.32
CA THR A 38 -7.69 6.79 -8.35
C THR A 38 -7.20 8.06 -7.65
N GLU A 39 -8.04 8.65 -6.82
CA GLU A 39 -7.65 9.77 -5.94
C GLU A 39 -7.26 9.26 -4.55
N ASP A 40 -6.34 9.94 -3.88
CA ASP A 40 -5.81 9.57 -2.56
C ASP A 40 -6.91 9.42 -1.50
N ARG A 41 -7.97 10.25 -1.58
CA ARG A 41 -9.13 10.18 -0.69
C ARG A 41 -9.92 8.86 -0.76
N PHE A 42 -9.67 8.04 -1.79
CA PHE A 42 -10.28 6.72 -1.96
C PHE A 42 -9.35 5.57 -1.53
N LEU A 43 -8.12 5.87 -1.12
CA LEU A 43 -7.19 4.91 -0.53
C LEU A 43 -7.37 4.87 0.98
N TYR A 44 -7.56 3.67 1.50
CA TYR A 44 -7.72 3.40 2.93
C TYR A 44 -6.56 2.54 3.39
N VAL A 45 -5.65 3.11 4.17
CA VAL A 45 -4.64 2.35 4.90
C VAL A 45 -5.30 1.79 6.17
N ILE A 46 -5.45 0.48 6.21
CA ILE A 46 -6.21 -0.24 7.24
C ILE A 46 -5.32 -0.59 8.42
N ASN A 47 -4.11 -1.07 8.13
CA ASN A 47 -3.19 -1.57 9.13
C ASN A 47 -1.74 -1.30 8.72
N ILE A 48 -0.89 -1.02 9.71
CA ILE A 48 0.55 -0.80 9.56
C ILE A 48 1.21 -1.54 10.71
N GLU A 49 1.90 -2.63 10.41
CA GLU A 49 2.47 -3.51 11.43
C GLU A 49 3.83 -4.05 11.01
N ASN A 50 4.71 -4.27 11.99
CA ASN A 50 5.97 -4.96 11.72
C ASN A 50 5.68 -6.45 11.46
N ASP A 51 6.33 -7.02 10.47
CA ASP A 51 6.30 -8.45 10.22
C ASP A 51 7.22 -9.17 11.22
N THR A 52 6.63 -9.81 12.23
CA THR A 52 7.37 -10.52 13.28
C THR A 52 7.77 -11.94 12.89
N ASP A 53 7.28 -12.44 11.76
CA ASP A 53 7.53 -13.81 11.31
C ASP A 53 8.81 -13.93 10.47
N VAL A 54 9.48 -12.81 10.22
CA VAL A 54 10.75 -12.73 9.48
C VAL A 54 11.87 -12.12 10.32
N LYS A 55 13.12 -12.52 10.02
CA LYS A 55 14.31 -11.99 10.70
C LYS A 55 14.75 -10.63 10.16
N SER A 56 14.41 -10.33 8.91
CA SER A 56 14.68 -9.05 8.26
C SER A 56 13.66 -8.02 8.69
N GLN A 57 14.02 -6.74 8.68
CA GLN A 57 13.08 -5.67 8.94
C GLN A 57 12.09 -5.54 7.78
N VAL A 58 10.82 -5.88 8.02
CA VAL A 58 9.75 -5.75 7.04
C VAL A 58 8.54 -5.10 7.71
N LEU A 59 7.96 -4.11 7.01
CA LEU A 59 6.73 -3.45 7.41
C LEU A 59 5.59 -3.90 6.49
N ASN A 60 4.52 -4.43 7.09
CA ASN A 60 3.30 -4.80 6.41
C ASN A 60 2.32 -3.63 6.45
N VAL A 61 1.86 -3.19 5.27
CA VAL A 61 0.87 -2.13 5.12
C VAL A 61 -0.33 -2.68 4.39
N SER A 62 -1.47 -2.79 5.06
CA SER A 62 -2.71 -3.27 4.47
C SER A 62 -3.54 -2.12 3.93
N VAL A 63 -3.96 -2.20 2.67
CA VAL A 63 -4.70 -1.14 1.97
C VAL A 63 -5.94 -1.67 1.27
N SER A 64 -6.97 -0.83 1.19
CA SER A 64 -8.14 -1.03 0.35
C SER A 64 -8.47 0.23 -0.43
N VAL A 65 -9.07 0.04 -1.60
CA VAL A 65 -9.26 1.15 -2.54
C VAL A 65 -10.69 1.19 -3.00
N LYS A 66 -11.34 2.33 -2.76
CA LYS A 66 -12.71 2.59 -3.15
C LYS A 66 -12.76 3.17 -4.56
N LYS A 67 -13.82 2.87 -5.29
CA LYS A 67 -14.13 3.43 -6.60
C LYS A 67 -15.07 4.61 -6.45
N ASN A 68 -15.16 5.42 -7.50
CA ASN A 68 -16.08 6.54 -7.57
C ASN A 68 -17.55 6.14 -7.39
N ASP A 69 -17.93 4.91 -7.75
CA ASP A 69 -19.30 4.39 -7.60
C ASP A 69 -19.63 3.91 -6.17
N GLY A 70 -18.67 3.96 -5.26
CA GLY A 70 -18.84 3.55 -3.87
C GLY A 70 -18.41 2.12 -3.55
N SER A 71 -18.17 1.28 -4.56
CA SER A 71 -17.67 -0.10 -4.38
C SER A 71 -16.15 -0.13 -4.16
N PHE A 72 -15.61 -1.28 -3.76
CA PHE A 72 -14.15 -1.47 -3.63
C PHE A 72 -13.55 -2.20 -4.84
N TYR A 73 -12.30 -1.91 -5.16
CA TYR A 73 -11.51 -2.76 -6.07
C TYR A 73 -11.27 -4.12 -5.42
N ASN A 74 -11.33 -5.20 -6.20
CA ASN A 74 -10.97 -6.52 -5.71
C ASN A 74 -9.48 -6.55 -5.32
N ALA A 75 -9.16 -7.24 -4.23
CA ALA A 75 -7.78 -7.48 -3.77
C ALA A 75 -6.87 -8.02 -4.89
N GLU A 76 -7.36 -8.95 -5.71
CA GLU A 76 -6.61 -9.54 -6.83
C GLU A 76 -6.22 -8.48 -7.87
N TYR A 77 -7.16 -7.60 -8.24
CA TYR A 77 -6.87 -6.49 -9.15
C TYR A 77 -5.81 -5.55 -8.59
N ILE A 78 -5.91 -5.18 -7.30
CA ILE A 78 -4.94 -4.29 -6.67
C ILE A 78 -3.55 -4.95 -6.66
N GLN A 79 -3.46 -6.25 -6.32
CA GLN A 79 -2.22 -7.01 -6.34
C GLN A 79 -1.60 -7.06 -7.74
N GLU A 80 -2.39 -7.30 -8.79
CA GLU A 80 -1.93 -7.29 -10.17
C GLU A 80 -1.34 -5.94 -10.57
N GLN A 81 -2.04 -4.84 -10.26
CA GLN A 81 -1.55 -3.50 -10.60
C GLN A 81 -0.24 -3.18 -9.88
N ILE A 82 -0.12 -3.53 -8.59
CA ILE A 82 1.11 -3.37 -7.82
C ILE A 82 2.24 -4.20 -8.41
N TYR A 83 1.97 -5.46 -8.76
CA TYR A 83 2.98 -6.35 -9.33
C TYR A 83 3.53 -5.85 -10.67
N ILE A 84 2.65 -5.33 -11.54
CA ILE A 84 3.02 -4.74 -12.83
C ILE A 84 3.90 -3.50 -12.61
N HIS A 85 3.60 -2.67 -11.61
CA HIS A 85 4.31 -1.42 -11.33
C HIS A 85 5.36 -1.56 -10.22
N ARG A 86 5.81 -2.78 -9.90
CA ARG A 86 6.71 -3.05 -8.76
C ARG A 86 8.03 -2.26 -8.80
N VAL A 87 8.51 -1.90 -9.99
CA VAL A 87 9.74 -1.11 -10.15
C VAL A 87 9.53 0.32 -9.66
N VAL A 88 8.42 0.95 -10.06
CA VAL A 88 8.04 2.29 -9.61
C VAL A 88 7.86 2.33 -8.09
N LEU A 89 7.25 1.29 -7.52
CA LEU A 89 7.12 1.15 -6.06
C LEU A 89 8.44 0.89 -5.35
N ALA A 90 9.35 0.13 -5.95
CA ALA A 90 10.68 -0.10 -5.38
C ALA A 90 11.51 1.19 -5.33
N GLU A 91 11.45 2.03 -6.35
CA GLU A 91 12.14 3.32 -6.37
C GLU A 91 11.68 4.24 -5.25
N LEU A 92 10.38 4.21 -4.92
CA LEU A 92 9.81 4.98 -3.80
C LEU A 92 10.29 4.49 -2.44
N SER A 93 10.56 3.19 -2.30
CA SER A 93 11.12 2.63 -1.07
C SER A 93 12.61 2.94 -0.85
N THR A 94 13.30 3.43 -1.88
CA THR A 94 14.74 3.78 -1.85
C THR A 94 15.01 5.28 -1.71
N LEU A 95 13.96 6.11 -1.62
CA LEU A 95 14.11 7.52 -1.27
C LEU A 95 14.50 7.62 0.21
N GLU A 96 15.80 7.67 0.47
CA GLU A 96 16.43 8.03 1.75
C GLU A 96 16.27 9.52 2.07
#